data_AF-A0A510KK71-F1
#
_entry.id   AF-A0A510KK71-F1
#
_cell.length_a   1.000
_cell.length_b   1.000
_cell.length_c   1.000
_cell.angle_alpha   90.00
_cell.angle_beta   90.00
_cell.angle_gamma   90.00
#
_symmetry.space_group_name_H-M   'P 1'
#
loop_
_entity.id
_entity.type
_entity.pdbx_description
1 polymer ?
#
loop_
_entity_poly.entity_id
_entity_poly.type
_entity_poly.pdbx_seq_one_letter_code
_entity_poly.pdbx_strand_id
1 'polypeptide(L)'
;MGRFDSLKKIDDLPIENVKQYKSDFDFSAYEITDDKFISEIRNIENNLYMAWNLIQNRTKEMCKYLYEAQEKFKTQKDGSFMAWYKSMGFSKDQVSISIMKYKQYLEYGENPMALKSSKRTVKYINQNSEILSDEKVEEILNNPKEAPNIIKELKAKAEIDYAKRLEEINKEIKKFQKKIRQLKTEKMEIKSQL
;
A
#
# COMPACT_ATOMS: atom_id res chain seq x y z
N MET A 1 4.43 28.25 15.66
CA MET A 1 4.85 28.04 14.26
C MET A 1 4.11 26.84 13.71
N GLY A 2 3.02 27.09 12.98
CA GLY A 2 2.21 26.05 12.35
C GLY A 2 2.69 25.77 10.93
N ARG A 3 2.47 24.55 10.47
CA ARG A 3 2.66 24.04 9.10
C ARG A 3 2.52 25.14 8.03
N PHE A 4 3.49 25.26 7.12
CA PHE A 4 3.42 26.06 5.88
C PHE A 4 3.94 27.50 5.83
N ASP A 5 4.74 27.99 6.78
CA ASP A 5 5.64 29.13 6.45
C ASP A 5 6.74 28.73 5.44
N SER A 6 6.81 27.44 5.07
CA SER A 6 7.75 26.83 4.14
C SER A 6 7.48 27.11 2.65
N LEU A 7 6.34 27.71 2.29
CA LEU A 7 6.09 28.12 0.89
C LEU A 7 7.00 29.26 0.42
N LYS A 8 7.62 30.01 1.35
CA LYS A 8 8.49 31.16 1.04
C LYS A 8 9.91 30.79 0.59
N LYS A 9 10.26 29.49 0.50
CA LYS A 9 11.63 29.01 0.24
C LYS A 9 11.70 27.82 -0.75
N ILE A 10 10.67 27.62 -1.57
CA ILE A 10 10.62 26.48 -2.50
C ILE A 10 11.69 26.60 -3.60
N ASP A 11 12.04 27.83 -3.97
CA ASP A 11 12.96 28.11 -5.09
C ASP A 11 14.42 27.70 -4.83
N ASP A 12 14.80 27.43 -3.58
CA ASP A 12 16.19 27.13 -3.18
C ASP A 12 16.50 25.63 -3.03
N LEU A 13 15.61 24.73 -3.48
CA LEU A 13 15.82 23.29 -3.31
C LEU A 13 16.84 22.75 -4.32
N PRO A 14 17.91 22.07 -3.87
CA PRO A 14 18.93 21.53 -4.77
C PRO A 14 18.33 20.42 -5.65
N ILE A 15 18.50 20.58 -6.97
CA ILE A 15 18.16 19.57 -7.97
C ILE A 15 19.36 18.63 -8.04
N GLU A 16 19.22 17.41 -7.51
CA GLU A 16 20.23 16.37 -7.72
C GLU A 16 20.38 16.08 -9.22
N ASN A 17 21.58 15.68 -9.65
CA ASN A 17 21.89 15.36 -11.06
C ASN A 17 21.07 14.14 -11.54
N VAL A 18 19.85 14.39 -12.00
CA VAL A 18 18.98 13.39 -12.64
C VAL A 18 19.33 13.32 -14.12
N LYS A 19 19.32 12.10 -14.69
CA LYS A 19 19.47 11.83 -16.12
C LYS A 19 18.55 12.74 -16.95
N GLN A 20 19.08 13.27 -18.06
CA GLN A 20 18.34 14.09 -19.00
C GLN A 20 17.08 13.36 -19.50
N TYR A 21 15.92 14.01 -19.41
CA TYR A 21 14.66 13.46 -19.90
C TYR A 21 14.71 13.31 -21.42
N LYS A 22 14.22 12.17 -21.93
CA LYS A 22 14.02 11.94 -23.37
C LYS A 22 12.52 11.91 -23.64
N SER A 23 12.07 12.82 -24.50
CA SER A 23 10.69 12.85 -24.96
C SER A 23 10.42 11.67 -25.90
N ASP A 24 9.36 10.92 -25.61
CA ASP A 24 8.82 9.87 -26.47
C ASP A 24 7.60 10.38 -27.28
N PHE A 25 7.28 11.68 -27.18
CA PHE A 25 6.16 12.28 -27.92
C PHE A 25 6.53 12.47 -29.40
N ASP A 26 5.71 11.90 -30.29
CA ASP A 26 5.89 12.04 -31.73
C ASP A 26 5.24 13.34 -32.22
N PHE A 27 6.02 14.42 -32.21
CA PHE A 27 5.60 15.73 -32.72
C PHE A 27 5.17 15.68 -34.20
N SER A 28 5.83 14.84 -34.99
CA SER A 28 5.60 14.76 -36.44
C SER A 28 4.23 14.14 -36.78
N ALA A 29 3.76 13.18 -35.98
CA ALA A 29 2.43 12.60 -36.10
C ALA A 29 1.28 13.61 -35.89
N TYR A 30 1.58 14.76 -35.28
CA TYR A 30 0.63 15.86 -35.06
C TYR A 30 0.94 17.09 -35.93
N GLU A 31 1.75 16.93 -36.98
CA GLU A 31 2.14 18.01 -37.90
C GLU A 31 2.88 19.18 -37.22
N ILE A 32 3.46 18.94 -36.04
CA ILE A 32 4.27 19.93 -35.31
C ILE A 32 5.70 19.83 -35.82
N THR A 33 6.12 20.84 -36.59
CA THR A 33 7.44 20.88 -37.24
C THR A 33 8.31 22.08 -36.84
N ASP A 34 7.77 23.03 -36.07
CA ASP A 34 8.54 24.17 -35.58
C ASP A 34 9.56 23.72 -34.52
N ASP A 35 10.83 23.72 -34.93
CA ASP A 35 11.97 23.34 -34.08
C ASP A 35 12.06 24.17 -32.78
N LYS A 36 11.66 25.45 -32.83
CA LYS A 36 11.68 26.30 -31.64
C LYS A 36 10.63 25.84 -30.63
N PHE A 37 9.40 25.66 -31.09
CA PHE A 37 8.31 25.12 -30.25
C PHE A 37 8.66 23.73 -29.70
N ILE A 38 9.17 22.82 -30.52
CA ILE A 38 9.57 21.47 -30.09
C ILE A 38 10.63 21.55 -28.99
N SER A 39 11.62 22.43 -29.14
CA SER A 39 12.67 22.63 -28.14
C SER A 39 12.13 23.20 -26.83
N GLU A 40 11.19 24.14 -26.88
CA GLU A 40 10.51 24.71 -25.71
C GLU A 40 9.68 23.65 -24.97
N ILE A 41 8.90 22.84 -25.69
CA ILE A 41 8.13 21.74 -25.08
C ILE A 41 9.05 20.71 -24.43
N ARG A 42 10.13 20.30 -25.10
CA ARG A 42 11.12 19.37 -24.51
C ARG A 42 11.73 19.91 -23.22
N ASN A 43 11.99 21.22 -23.15
CA ASN A 43 12.48 21.85 -21.93
C ASN A 43 11.41 21.82 -20.81
N ILE A 44 10.14 22.07 -21.14
CA ILE A 44 9.02 21.94 -20.19
C ILE A 44 8.89 20.50 -19.69
N GLU A 45 8.93 19.50 -20.58
CA GLU A 45 8.88 18.09 -20.20
C GLU A 45 10.02 17.71 -19.26
N ASN A 46 11.24 18.18 -19.53
CA ASN A 46 12.38 17.97 -18.66
C ASN A 46 12.16 18.60 -17.27
N ASN A 47 11.66 19.84 -17.21
CA ASN A 47 11.36 20.50 -15.93
C ASN A 47 10.26 19.78 -15.15
N LEU A 48 9.22 19.30 -15.83
CA LEU A 48 8.15 18.49 -15.23
C LEU A 48 8.72 17.18 -14.68
N TYR A 49 9.58 16.50 -15.42
CA TYR A 49 10.25 15.29 -14.99
C TYR A 49 11.11 15.52 -13.75
N MET A 50 11.91 16.60 -13.71
CA MET A 50 12.71 16.98 -12.55
C MET A 50 11.85 17.25 -11.32
N ALA A 51 10.82 18.09 -11.46
CA ALA A 51 9.90 18.43 -10.38
C ALA A 51 9.19 17.17 -9.83
N TRP A 52 8.77 16.28 -10.72
CA TRP A 52 8.16 15.02 -10.36
C TRP A 52 9.12 14.13 -9.55
N ASN A 53 10.36 13.95 -10.00
CA ASN A 53 11.36 13.15 -9.28
C ASN A 53 11.67 13.71 -7.89
N LEU A 54 11.78 15.03 -7.77
CA LEU A 54 11.95 15.70 -6.48
C LEU A 54 10.78 15.36 -5.53
N ILE A 55 9.53 15.45 -6.00
CA ILE A 55 8.34 15.09 -5.22
C ILE A 55 8.41 13.61 -4.79
N GLN A 56 8.81 12.70 -5.69
CA GLN A 56 8.94 11.28 -5.36
C GLN A 56 10.00 11.04 -4.28
N ASN A 57 11.18 11.66 -4.38
CA ASN A 57 12.25 11.55 -3.40
C ASN A 57 11.82 12.09 -2.04
N ARG A 58 11.22 13.28 -2.00
CA ARG A 58 10.69 13.86 -0.75
C ARG A 58 9.57 13.01 -0.15
N THR A 59 8.74 12.39 -0.99
CA THR A 59 7.71 11.46 -0.53
C THR A 59 8.32 10.22 0.11
N LYS A 60 9.37 9.66 -0.48
CA LYS A 60 10.13 8.53 0.10
C LYS A 60 10.70 8.90 1.46
N GLU A 61 11.37 10.04 1.58
CA GLU A 61 11.93 10.54 2.85
C GLU A 61 10.85 10.72 3.93
N MET A 62 9.72 11.33 3.57
CA MET A 62 8.61 11.49 4.51
C MET A 62 8.09 10.13 5.01
N CYS A 63 7.94 9.15 4.12
CA CYS A 63 7.48 7.81 4.49
C CYS A 63 8.50 7.12 5.42
N LYS A 64 9.80 7.26 5.13
CA LYS A 64 10.89 6.81 6.00
C LYS A 64 10.82 7.43 7.40
N TYR A 65 10.74 8.76 7.50
CA TYR A 65 10.73 9.44 8.79
C TYR A 65 9.50 9.09 9.63
N LEU A 66 8.33 8.93 9.01
CA LEU A 66 7.13 8.49 9.72
C LEU A 66 7.26 7.05 10.24
N TYR A 67 7.89 6.16 9.47
CA TYR A 67 8.20 4.79 9.89
C TYR A 67 9.19 4.77 11.06
N GLU A 68 10.32 5.47 10.93
CA GLU A 68 11.34 5.56 12.00
C GLU A 68 10.77 6.17 13.29
N ALA A 69 9.92 7.19 13.16
CA ALA A 69 9.22 7.76 14.31
C ALA A 69 8.32 6.70 14.95
N GLN A 70 7.50 5.96 14.18
CA GLN A 70 6.67 4.89 14.72
C GLN A 70 7.49 3.88 15.53
N GLU A 71 8.63 3.43 14.99
CA GLU A 71 9.52 2.48 15.67
C GLU A 71 10.05 3.04 17.00
N LYS A 72 10.47 4.30 17.03
CA LYS A 72 10.93 4.97 18.26
C LYS A 72 9.82 5.12 19.32
N PHE A 73 8.59 5.38 18.89
CA PHE A 73 7.45 5.54 19.80
C PHE A 73 6.93 4.21 20.39
N LYS A 74 7.36 3.04 19.89
CA LYS A 74 6.94 1.73 20.44
C LYS A 74 7.28 1.53 21.91
N THR A 75 8.34 2.19 22.40
CA THR A 75 8.79 2.11 23.80
C THR A 75 8.14 3.16 24.71
N GLN A 76 7.29 4.02 24.14
CA GLN A 76 6.68 5.15 24.82
C GLN A 76 5.22 4.85 25.17
N LYS A 77 4.60 5.74 25.96
CA LYS A 77 3.19 5.61 26.35
C LYS A 77 2.28 5.42 25.13
N ASP A 78 1.34 4.49 25.22
CA ASP A 78 0.32 4.28 24.20
C ASP A 78 -0.40 5.57 23.80
N GLY A 79 -0.60 5.75 22.50
CA GLY A 79 -1.22 6.94 21.92
C GLY A 79 -0.30 8.16 21.76
N SER A 80 0.94 8.13 22.31
CA SER A 80 1.91 9.23 22.15
C SER A 80 2.27 9.49 20.69
N PHE A 81 2.48 8.44 19.88
CA PHE A 81 2.72 8.59 18.44
C PHE A 81 1.58 9.32 17.74
N MET A 82 0.33 8.99 18.09
CA MET A 82 -0.85 9.62 17.53
C MET A 82 -0.95 11.10 17.90
N ALA A 83 -0.67 11.44 19.16
CA ALA A 83 -0.65 12.83 19.60
C ALA A 83 0.45 13.63 18.87
N TRP A 84 1.64 13.04 18.69
CA TRP A 84 2.77 13.67 18.02
C TRP A 84 2.48 13.98 16.56
N TYR A 85 2.04 13.00 15.75
CA TYR A 85 1.81 13.30 14.35
C TYR A 85 0.59 14.23 14.16
N LYS A 86 -0.40 14.18 15.06
CA LYS A 86 -1.55 15.11 15.04
C LYS A 86 -1.17 16.53 15.42
N SER A 87 -0.23 16.74 16.34
CA SER A 87 0.30 18.09 16.65
C SER A 87 1.09 18.65 15.47
N MET A 88 1.78 17.77 14.75
CA MET A 88 2.36 18.07 13.45
C MET A 88 1.33 18.20 12.35
N GLY A 89 0.02 17.98 12.62
CA GLY A 89 -1.20 18.09 11.81
C GLY A 89 -1.58 16.90 10.90
N PHE A 90 -0.84 15.79 10.92
CA PHE A 90 -1.06 14.70 9.99
C PHE A 90 -2.34 13.94 10.35
N SER A 91 -3.04 13.44 9.33
CA SER A 91 -4.18 12.55 9.56
C SER A 91 -3.70 11.11 9.81
N LYS A 92 -4.52 10.33 10.53
CA LYS A 92 -4.26 8.90 10.76
C LYS A 92 -4.11 8.14 9.44
N ASP A 93 -4.96 8.40 8.44
CA ASP A 93 -4.90 7.72 7.15
C ASP A 93 -3.62 8.07 6.37
N GLN A 94 -3.19 9.34 6.38
CA GLN A 94 -1.93 9.75 5.76
C GLN A 94 -0.75 9.00 6.39
N VAL A 95 -0.62 9.06 7.71
CA VAL A 95 0.51 8.42 8.43
C VAL A 95 0.49 6.92 8.24
N SER A 96 -0.68 6.29 8.38
CA SER A 96 -0.82 4.85 8.23
C SER A 96 -0.45 4.38 6.84
N ILE A 97 -0.91 5.05 5.78
CA ILE A 97 -0.53 4.73 4.40
C ILE A 97 0.97 4.94 4.16
N SER A 98 1.54 6.06 4.61
CA SER A 98 2.97 6.35 4.43
C SER A 98 3.86 5.29 5.06
N ILE A 99 3.51 4.85 6.27
CA ILE A 99 4.21 3.77 6.97
C ILE A 99 4.08 2.45 6.19
N MET A 100 2.87 2.08 5.76
CA MET A 100 2.67 0.85 4.98
C MET A 100 3.49 0.87 3.68
N LYS A 101 3.51 2.00 2.97
CA LYS A 101 4.31 2.17 1.75
C LYS A 101 5.80 1.95 2.00
N TYR A 102 6.33 2.50 3.09
CA TYR A 102 7.75 2.32 3.41
C TYR A 102 8.08 0.90 3.88
N LYS A 103 7.19 0.28 4.66
CA LYS A 103 7.33 -1.14 5.02
C LYS A 103 7.40 -2.04 3.79
N GLN A 104 6.44 -1.89 2.87
CA GLN A 104 6.42 -2.63 1.61
C GLN A 104 7.65 -2.34 0.75
N TYR A 105 8.11 -1.08 0.71
CA TYR A 105 9.37 -0.74 0.05
C TYR A 105 10.54 -1.56 0.61
N LEU A 106 10.69 -1.66 1.94
CA LEU A 106 11.77 -2.44 2.56
C LEU A 106 11.60 -3.96 2.38
N GLU A 107 10.36 -4.46 2.54
CA GLU A 107 10.04 -5.89 2.46
C GLU A 107 10.28 -6.45 1.04
N TYR A 108 9.93 -5.68 0.01
CA TYR A 108 10.02 -6.12 -1.39
C TYR A 108 11.24 -5.52 -2.10
N GLY A 109 12.42 -5.64 -1.49
CA GLY A 109 13.71 -5.37 -2.15
C GLY A 109 13.93 -3.92 -2.57
N GLU A 110 13.45 -2.96 -1.78
CA GLU A 110 13.53 -1.53 -2.11
C GLU A 110 12.81 -1.15 -3.41
N ASN A 111 11.74 -1.89 -3.76
CA ASN A 111 10.97 -1.63 -4.97
C ASN A 111 10.28 -0.24 -4.91
N PRO A 112 10.65 0.73 -5.78
CA PRO A 112 10.08 2.07 -5.76
C PRO A 112 8.57 2.09 -6.08
N MET A 113 8.04 1.04 -6.71
CA MET A 113 6.62 0.93 -7.02
C MET A 113 5.74 0.79 -5.76
N ALA A 114 6.28 0.28 -4.65
CA ALA A 114 5.58 0.28 -3.37
C ALA A 114 5.23 1.70 -2.91
N LEU A 115 6.14 2.65 -3.12
CA LEU A 115 5.93 4.06 -2.77
C LEU A 115 4.95 4.77 -3.72
N LYS A 116 4.92 4.35 -4.99
CA LYS A 116 4.05 4.91 -6.03
C LYS A 116 2.63 4.31 -6.04
N SER A 117 2.45 3.17 -5.39
CA SER A 117 1.20 2.43 -5.37
C SER A 117 0.03 3.23 -4.81
N SER A 118 -1.18 2.91 -5.31
CA SER A 118 -2.43 3.51 -4.83
C SER A 118 -2.68 3.14 -3.37
N LYS A 119 -3.44 3.98 -2.65
CA LYS A 119 -3.85 3.67 -1.26
C LYS A 119 -4.57 2.31 -1.16
N ARG A 120 -5.36 1.96 -2.18
CA ARG A 120 -6.12 0.70 -2.23
C ARG A 120 -5.19 -0.49 -2.38
N THR A 121 -4.20 -0.39 -3.27
CA THR A 121 -3.18 -1.42 -3.50
C THR A 121 -2.37 -1.66 -2.24
N VAL A 122 -1.85 -0.59 -1.63
CA VAL A 122 -1.06 -0.66 -0.39
C VAL A 122 -1.86 -1.33 0.73
N LYS A 123 -3.11 -0.91 0.95
CA LYS A 123 -3.99 -1.52 1.95
C LYS A 123 -4.23 -3.00 1.67
N TYR A 124 -4.47 -3.38 0.41
CA TYR A 124 -4.69 -4.77 0.04
C TYR A 124 -3.47 -5.65 0.32
N ILE A 125 -2.28 -5.24 -0.13
CA ILE A 125 -1.03 -5.98 0.13
C ILE A 125 -0.82 -6.14 1.64
N ASN A 126 -0.94 -5.05 2.41
CA ASN A 126 -0.76 -5.09 3.87
C ASN A 126 -1.79 -5.97 4.59
N GLN A 127 -3.03 -6.06 4.09
CA GLN A 127 -4.08 -6.89 4.71
C GLN A 127 -3.92 -8.38 4.39
N ASN A 128 -3.18 -8.70 3.34
CA ASN A 128 -3.02 -10.07 2.83
C ASN A 128 -1.55 -10.48 2.83
N SER A 129 -0.70 -9.84 3.63
CA SER A 129 0.76 -10.07 3.65
C SER A 129 1.13 -11.50 4.07
N GLU A 130 0.26 -12.18 4.81
CA GLU A 130 0.46 -13.58 5.23
C GLU A 130 0.04 -14.60 4.16
N ILE A 131 -0.77 -14.20 3.18
CA ILE A 131 -1.40 -15.10 2.21
C ILE A 131 -0.86 -14.87 0.79
N LEU A 132 -0.52 -13.63 0.45
CA LEU A 132 0.10 -13.29 -0.82
C LEU A 132 1.54 -13.74 -0.83
N SER A 133 1.94 -14.47 -1.87
CA SER A 133 3.36 -14.74 -2.12
C SER A 133 4.07 -13.47 -2.61
N ASP A 134 5.38 -13.41 -2.39
CA ASP A 134 6.21 -12.28 -2.80
C ASP A 134 6.11 -12.04 -4.31
N GLU A 135 6.05 -13.10 -5.13
CA GLU A 135 5.90 -12.97 -6.58
C GLU A 135 4.58 -12.30 -6.96
N LYS A 136 3.50 -12.59 -6.23
CA LYS A 136 2.20 -11.95 -6.48
C LYS A 136 2.20 -10.48 -6.06
N VAL A 137 2.92 -10.15 -5.00
CA VAL A 137 3.08 -8.76 -4.60
C VAL A 137 3.90 -7.99 -5.63
N GLU A 138 5.00 -8.56 -6.11
CA GLU A 138 5.79 -7.96 -7.20
C GLU A 138 4.98 -7.77 -8.48
N GLU A 139 4.16 -8.74 -8.87
CA GLU A 139 3.26 -8.65 -10.03
C GLU A 139 2.30 -7.46 -9.88
N ILE A 140 1.69 -7.29 -8.70
CA ILE A 140 0.79 -6.17 -8.40
C ILE A 140 1.53 -4.83 -8.44
N LEU A 141 2.71 -4.76 -7.83
CA LEU A 141 3.49 -3.53 -7.72
C LEU A 141 4.04 -3.07 -9.07
N ASN A 142 4.55 -3.99 -9.88
CA ASN A 142 5.20 -3.70 -11.16
C ASN A 142 4.18 -3.43 -12.28
N ASN A 143 2.91 -3.80 -12.10
CA ASN A 143 1.83 -3.56 -13.07
C ASN A 143 0.74 -2.64 -12.49
N PRO A 144 1.03 -1.36 -12.18
CA PRO A 144 0.10 -0.48 -11.46
C PRO A 144 -1.22 -0.23 -12.19
N LYS A 145 -1.23 -0.31 -13.53
CA LYS A 145 -2.45 -0.19 -14.36
C LYS A 145 -3.37 -1.42 -14.21
N GLU A 146 -2.79 -2.60 -14.07
CA GLU A 146 -3.51 -3.87 -13.99
C GLU A 146 -3.73 -4.35 -12.55
N ALA A 147 -3.02 -3.75 -11.58
CA ALA A 147 -3.17 -4.03 -10.16
C ALA A 147 -4.64 -4.12 -9.68
N PRO A 148 -5.58 -3.23 -10.10
CA PRO A 148 -6.97 -3.37 -9.72
C PRO A 148 -7.63 -4.67 -10.20
N ASN A 149 -7.30 -5.13 -11.40
CA ASN A 149 -7.84 -6.35 -11.99
C ASN A 149 -7.21 -7.58 -11.33
N ILE A 150 -5.88 -7.61 -11.16
CA ILE A 150 -5.17 -8.68 -10.46
C ILE A 150 -5.73 -8.86 -9.05
N ILE A 151 -5.90 -7.76 -8.30
CA ILE A 151 -6.47 -7.78 -6.95
C ILE A 151 -7.92 -8.30 -6.96
N LYS A 152 -8.72 -7.95 -7.98
CA LYS A 152 -10.10 -8.42 -8.11
C LYS A 152 -10.14 -9.94 -8.33
N GLU A 153 -9.28 -10.47 -9.19
CA GLU A 153 -9.18 -11.91 -9.44
C GLU A 153 -8.70 -12.68 -8.20
N LEU A 154 -7.71 -12.15 -7.49
CA LEU A 154 -7.21 -12.78 -6.25
C LEU A 154 -8.30 -12.84 -5.18
N LYS A 155 -9.13 -11.79 -5.05
CA LYS A 155 -10.28 -11.80 -4.14
C LYS A 155 -11.33 -12.84 -4.53
N ALA A 156 -11.64 -12.96 -5.82
CA ALA A 156 -12.61 -13.94 -6.30
C ALA A 156 -12.10 -15.39 -6.08
N LYS A 157 -10.81 -15.65 -6.29
CA LYS A 157 -10.20 -16.95 -6.00
C LYS A 157 -10.22 -17.27 -4.50
N ALA A 158 -9.92 -16.29 -3.65
CA ALA A 158 -10.00 -16.45 -2.19
C ALA A 158 -11.42 -16.73 -1.71
N GLU A 159 -12.45 -16.09 -2.29
CA GLU A 159 -13.85 -16.39 -1.97
C GLU A 159 -14.23 -17.84 -2.29
N ILE A 160 -13.71 -18.40 -3.40
CA ILE A 160 -13.90 -19.81 -3.74
C ILE A 160 -13.24 -20.74 -2.70
N ASP A 161 -12.07 -20.37 -2.18
CA ASP A 161 -11.34 -21.15 -1.18
C ASP A 161 -11.98 -21.06 0.22
N TYR A 162 -12.41 -19.87 0.64
CA TYR A 162 -13.17 -19.69 1.88
C TYR A 162 -14.54 -20.39 1.83
N ALA A 163 -15.23 -20.40 0.68
CA ALA A 163 -16.47 -21.13 0.53
C ALA A 163 -16.27 -22.64 0.74
N LYS A 164 -15.18 -23.20 0.20
CA LYS A 164 -14.80 -24.60 0.43
C LYS A 164 -14.48 -24.87 1.90
N ARG A 165 -13.70 -23.99 2.54
CA ARG A 165 -13.38 -24.11 3.97
C ARG A 165 -14.61 -23.98 4.87
N LEU A 166 -15.55 -23.10 4.51
CA LEU A 166 -16.84 -22.95 5.20
C LEU A 166 -17.68 -24.22 5.11
N GLU A 167 -17.67 -24.89 3.96
CA GLU A 167 -18.36 -26.18 3.78
C GLU A 167 -17.74 -27.28 4.65
N GLU A 168 -16.41 -27.32 4.77
CA GLU A 168 -15.69 -28.24 5.67
C GLU A 168 -16.05 -28.00 7.15
N ILE A 169 -16.01 -26.74 7.60
CA ILE A 169 -16.41 -26.36 8.96
C ILE A 169 -17.85 -26.77 9.24
N ASN A 170 -18.76 -26.57 8.30
CA ASN A 170 -20.16 -26.99 8.43
C ASN A 170 -20.33 -28.52 8.55
N LYS A 171 -19.51 -29.31 7.83
CA LYS A 171 -19.48 -30.77 7.97
C LYS A 171 -18.98 -31.19 9.35
N GLU A 172 -17.97 -30.53 9.90
CA GLU A 172 -17.47 -30.78 11.25
C GLU A 172 -18.52 -30.43 12.32
N ILE A 173 -19.17 -29.26 12.22
CA ILE A 173 -20.26 -28.86 13.11
C ILE A 173 -21.36 -29.93 13.14
N LYS A 174 -21.78 -30.45 11.98
CA LYS A 174 -22.78 -31.53 11.92
C LYS A 174 -22.32 -32.82 12.62
N LYS A 175 -21.05 -33.20 12.47
CA LYS A 175 -20.49 -34.38 13.16
C LYS A 175 -20.51 -34.19 14.68
N PHE A 176 -20.06 -33.02 15.17
CA PHE A 176 -20.06 -32.73 16.61
C PHE A 176 -21.47 -32.64 17.19
N GLN A 177 -22.42 -32.03 16.47
CA GLN A 177 -23.83 -32.01 16.88
C GLN A 177 -24.42 -33.41 17.03
N LYS A 178 -24.09 -34.34 16.12
CA LYS A 178 -24.52 -35.75 16.23
C LYS A 178 -23.92 -36.41 17.48
N LYS A 179 -22.64 -36.18 17.77
CA LYS A 179 -21.97 -36.71 18.97
C LYS A 179 -22.58 -36.15 20.25
N ILE A 180 -22.87 -34.84 20.30
CA ILE A 180 -23.55 -34.20 21.43
C ILE A 180 -24.92 -34.82 21.68
N ARG A 181 -25.71 -35.12 20.63
CA ARG A 181 -27.00 -35.79 20.78
C ARG A 181 -26.86 -37.19 21.39
N GLN A 182 -25.91 -37.98 20.90
CA GLN A 182 -25.64 -39.33 21.45
C GLN A 182 -25.28 -39.27 22.93
N LEU A 183 -24.35 -38.39 23.31
CA LEU A 183 -23.93 -38.23 24.71
C LEU A 183 -25.07 -37.72 25.61
N LYS A 184 -25.99 -36.90 25.08
CA LYS A 184 -27.18 -36.48 25.83
C LYS A 184 -28.14 -37.64 26.09
N THR A 185 -28.34 -38.53 25.11
CA THR A 185 -29.17 -39.74 25.29
C THR A 185 -28.56 -40.66 26.34
N GLU A 186 -27.27 -40.97 26.21
CA GLU A 186 -26.53 -41.81 27.15
C GLU A 186 -26.56 -41.23 28.59
N LYS A 187 -26.41 -39.91 28.72
CA LYS A 187 -26.56 -39.22 30.01
C LYS A 187 -27.96 -39.38 30.61
N MET A 188 -29.03 -39.36 29.81
CA MET A 188 -30.40 -39.54 30.29
C MET A 188 -30.65 -40.99 30.74
N GLU A 189 -30.14 -41.96 29.98
CA GLU A 189 -30.23 -43.39 30.34
C GLU A 189 -29.54 -43.66 31.68
N ILE A 190 -28.29 -43.22 31.85
CA ILE A 190 -27.55 -43.36 33.11
C ILE A 190 -28.28 -42.67 34.26
N LYS A 191 -28.83 -41.46 34.03
CA LYS A 191 -29.56 -40.72 35.07
C LYS A 191 -30.87 -41.40 35.48
N SER A 192 -31.49 -42.18 34.60
CA SER A 192 -32.70 -42.95 34.94
C SER A 192 -32.40 -44.21 35.76
N GLN A 193 -31.13 -44.63 35.81
CA GLN A 193 -30.65 -45.79 36.55
C GLN A 193 -30.03 -45.43 37.91
N LEU A 194 -29.87 -44.13 38.20
CA LEU A 194 -29.41 -43.57 39.48
C LEU A 194 -30.60 -43.00 40.27
#